data_AF-A0A1J3D685-F1
#
_entry.id   AF-A0A1J3D685-F1
#
_cell.length_a   1.000
_cell.length_b   1.000
_cell.length_c   1.000
_cell.angle_alpha   90.00
_cell.angle_beta   90.00
_cell.angle_gamma   90.00
#
_symmetry.space_group_name_H-M   'P 1'
#
loop_
_entity.id
_entity.type
_entity.pdbx_description
1 polymer ?
#
loop_
_entity_poly.entity_id
_entity_poly.type
_entity_poly.pdbx_seq_one_letter_code
_entity_poly.pdbx_strand_id
1 'polypeptide(L)'
;MDRWSGVLKIPLDATYTSNYYRVAASLCLSSSSKTLAVPSANAIFVHGDRVKETGNHTIERLYDLQKVAEIIVSKFGNSVNAWVIEASLYNGPFAIYKDFVPSVNRCGEPKSYSPTGFPASSSMVSLLSTFLHQVLSSSKSLTLINPVSSVDHHCPRTIVLGFSKGGVVMNQLLSEMSFLEETSTANHERNEIIPASKESFLNSISQVHYIDVGLNTSGAYITDHNVVQRISQRLARGANGVRVFLHGTPRQ
;
A
#
# COMPACT_ATOMS: atom_id res chain seq x y z
N MET A 1 17.54 14.61 -3.70
CA MET A 1 17.37 13.31 -4.39
C MET A 1 16.35 13.56 -5.48
N ASP A 2 16.71 13.29 -6.73
CA ASP A 2 15.78 13.47 -7.84
C ASP A 2 14.66 12.43 -7.74
N ARG A 3 13.52 12.71 -8.37
CA ARG A 3 12.35 11.84 -8.27
C ARG A 3 11.63 11.71 -9.59
N TRP A 4 11.19 10.49 -9.88
CA TRP A 4 10.14 10.28 -10.88
C TRP A 4 8.80 10.48 -10.19
N SER A 5 7.85 11.14 -10.83
CA SER A 5 6.49 11.28 -10.29
C SER A 5 5.47 11.20 -11.41
N GLY A 6 4.40 10.46 -11.17
CA GLY A 6 3.37 10.25 -12.19
C GLY A 6 2.19 9.44 -11.68
N VAL A 7 1.13 9.41 -12.47
CA VAL A 7 -0.10 8.66 -12.20
C VAL A 7 -0.35 7.69 -13.35
N LEU A 8 -0.52 6.41 -13.04
CA LEU A 8 -0.85 5.37 -14.02
C LEU A 8 -2.20 4.71 -13.68
N LYS A 9 -2.84 4.17 -14.72
CA LYS A 9 -4.03 3.34 -14.59
C LYS A 9 -3.60 1.88 -14.70
N ILE A 10 -3.75 1.13 -13.62
CA ILE A 10 -3.26 -0.25 -13.51
C ILE A 10 -4.45 -1.21 -13.36
N PRO A 11 -4.65 -2.15 -14.30
CA PRO A 11 -5.60 -3.23 -14.13
C PRO A 11 -5.01 -4.31 -13.18
N LEU A 12 -5.79 -4.79 -12.22
CA LEU A 12 -5.42 -5.95 -11.39
C LEU A 12 -5.95 -7.27 -11.93
N ASP A 13 -7.06 -7.24 -12.65
CA ASP A 13 -7.65 -8.39 -13.32
C ASP A 13 -7.85 -8.04 -14.80
N ALA A 14 -7.15 -8.76 -15.68
CA ALA A 14 -7.22 -8.55 -17.12
C ALA A 14 -8.59 -8.93 -17.71
N THR A 15 -9.43 -9.68 -16.98
CA THR A 15 -10.77 -10.08 -17.46
C THR A 15 -11.79 -8.94 -17.39
N TYR A 16 -11.60 -7.94 -16.52
CA TYR A 16 -12.50 -6.77 -16.41
C TYR A 16 -11.84 -5.53 -17.03
N THR A 17 -11.94 -5.41 -18.35
CA THR A 17 -11.27 -4.36 -19.15
C THR A 17 -11.64 -2.92 -18.77
N SER A 18 -12.71 -2.70 -17.98
CA SER A 18 -13.18 -1.36 -17.60
C SER A 18 -12.71 -0.88 -16.22
N ASN A 19 -12.22 -1.75 -15.34
CA ASN A 19 -11.86 -1.38 -13.97
C ASN A 19 -10.34 -1.26 -13.83
N TYR A 20 -9.87 -0.08 -13.45
CA TYR A 20 -8.45 0.18 -13.23
C TYR A 20 -8.25 0.96 -11.93
N TYR A 21 -7.20 0.61 -11.19
CA TYR A 21 -6.73 1.43 -10.09
C TYR A 21 -5.99 2.63 -10.65
N ARG A 22 -6.24 3.82 -10.11
CA ARG A 22 -5.37 4.97 -10.34
C ARG A 22 -4.32 4.95 -9.24
N VAL A 23 -3.07 4.83 -9.65
CA VAL A 23 -1.93 4.79 -8.74
C VAL A 23 -1.07 6.00 -9.05
N ALA A 24 -0.86 6.89 -8.08
CA ALA A 24 0.22 7.86 -8.16
C ALA A 24 1.43 7.31 -7.44
N ALA A 25 2.61 7.57 -7.99
CA ALA A 25 3.85 7.28 -7.28
C ALA A 25 4.82 8.43 -7.39
N SER A 26 5.63 8.58 -6.34
CA SER A 26 6.82 9.42 -6.33
C SER A 26 8.00 8.53 -5.95
N LEU A 27 8.89 8.26 -6.91
CA LEU A 27 9.96 7.26 -6.80
C LEU A 27 11.33 7.93 -6.76
N CYS A 28 12.20 7.47 -5.87
CA CYS A 28 13.57 7.92 -5.75
C CYS A 28 14.36 7.64 -7.03
N LEU A 29 15.11 8.64 -7.51
CA LEU A 29 16.09 8.52 -8.59
C LEU A 29 17.50 8.73 -8.05
N SER A 30 18.44 7.98 -8.59
CA SER A 30 19.87 8.24 -8.44
C SER A 30 20.22 9.53 -9.17
N SER A 31 20.83 10.48 -8.47
CA SER A 31 21.21 11.79 -9.04
C SER A 31 22.29 11.70 -10.12
N SER A 32 23.09 10.63 -10.15
CA SER A 32 24.18 10.45 -11.12
C SER A 32 23.71 9.80 -12.42
N SER A 33 22.77 8.86 -12.34
CA SER A 33 22.41 7.96 -13.43
C SER A 33 20.95 8.09 -13.89
N LYS A 34 20.13 8.88 -13.18
CA LYS A 34 18.66 8.96 -13.38
C LYS A 34 17.96 7.60 -13.37
N THR A 35 18.58 6.60 -12.75
CA THR A 35 18.00 5.26 -12.56
C THR A 35 17.17 5.24 -11.28
N LEU A 36 16.19 4.33 -11.20
CA LEU A 36 15.42 4.17 -9.96
C LEU A 36 16.36 3.73 -8.83
N ALA A 37 16.32 4.45 -7.71
CA ALA A 37 17.13 4.17 -6.53
C ALA A 37 16.34 3.36 -5.50
N VAL A 38 17.06 2.51 -4.76
CA VAL A 38 16.51 1.76 -3.63
C VAL A 38 16.08 2.74 -2.55
N PRO A 39 14.79 2.76 -2.15
CA PRO A 39 14.34 3.66 -1.11
C PRO A 39 14.70 3.10 0.27
N SER A 40 14.77 3.98 1.26
CA SER A 40 14.81 3.57 2.69
C SER A 40 13.50 2.95 3.17
N ALA A 41 12.38 3.28 2.52
CA ALA A 41 11.06 2.72 2.80
C ALA A 41 10.08 2.94 1.62
N ASN A 42 9.02 2.14 1.58
CA ASN A 42 7.83 2.39 0.76
C ASN A 42 6.68 2.84 1.65
N ALA A 43 6.17 4.06 1.43
CA ALA A 43 4.95 4.56 2.06
C ALA A 43 3.77 4.39 1.09
N ILE A 44 2.81 3.53 1.43
CA ILE A 44 1.67 3.18 0.60
C ILE A 44 0.41 3.71 1.26
N PHE A 45 -0.22 4.68 0.61
CA PHE A 45 -1.48 5.28 1.02
C PHE A 45 -2.63 4.73 0.18
N VAL A 46 -3.59 4.10 0.83
CA VAL A 46 -4.83 3.63 0.23
C VAL A 46 -5.91 4.66 0.51
N HIS A 47 -6.44 5.25 -0.55
CA HIS A 47 -7.48 6.27 -0.47
C HIS A 47 -8.79 5.68 0.08
N GLY A 48 -9.69 6.57 0.49
CA GLY A 48 -11.04 6.20 0.91
C GLY A 48 -12.11 6.67 -0.06
N ASP A 49 -13.28 6.94 0.52
CA ASP A 49 -14.42 7.48 -0.20
C ASP A 49 -14.09 8.80 -0.89
N ARG A 50 -14.86 9.08 -1.94
CA ARG A 50 -14.77 10.32 -2.69
C ARG A 50 -15.81 11.32 -2.22
N VAL A 51 -15.34 12.52 -1.98
CA VAL A 51 -16.14 13.72 -1.77
C VAL A 51 -15.70 14.69 -2.84
N LYS A 52 -16.51 14.85 -3.87
CA LYS A 52 -16.23 15.73 -5.00
C LYS A 52 -17.05 17.01 -4.89
N GLU A 53 -16.62 18.04 -5.63
CA GLU A 53 -17.39 19.26 -5.87
C GLU A 53 -17.75 19.98 -4.56
N THR A 54 -16.84 19.91 -3.59
CA THR A 54 -17.05 20.51 -2.27
C THR A 54 -16.93 22.03 -2.28
N GLY A 55 -16.33 22.59 -3.34
CA GLY A 55 -15.92 24.00 -3.41
C GLY A 55 -14.76 24.35 -2.46
N ASN A 56 -14.24 23.39 -1.69
CA ASN A 56 -13.17 23.59 -0.74
C ASN A 56 -11.84 23.14 -1.33
N HIS A 57 -10.96 24.10 -1.66
CA HIS A 57 -9.66 23.83 -2.27
C HIS A 57 -8.77 22.87 -1.47
N THR A 58 -8.87 22.85 -0.13
CA THR A 58 -8.12 21.91 0.70
C THR A 58 -8.60 20.49 0.49
N ILE A 59 -9.92 20.27 0.42
CA ILE A 59 -10.50 18.95 0.20
C ILE A 59 -10.18 18.47 -1.22
N GLU A 60 -10.39 19.31 -2.23
CA GLU A 60 -10.09 18.96 -3.63
C GLU A 60 -8.61 18.60 -3.83
N ARG A 61 -7.69 19.30 -3.14
CA ARG A 61 -6.26 18.99 -3.15
C ARG A 61 -5.94 17.59 -2.61
N LEU A 62 -6.72 17.06 -1.68
CA LEU A 62 -6.52 15.70 -1.14
C LEU A 62 -6.98 14.60 -2.11
N TYR A 63 -7.74 14.94 -3.16
CA TYR A 63 -8.11 14.02 -4.24
C TYR A 63 -7.12 14.03 -5.41
N ASP A 64 -6.20 14.99 -5.46
CA ASP A 64 -5.06 14.94 -6.37
C ASP A 64 -4.03 13.95 -5.82
N LEU A 65 -4.02 12.75 -6.40
CA LEU A 65 -3.15 11.66 -5.97
C LEU A 65 -1.65 12.03 -6.02
N GLN A 66 -1.23 12.89 -6.95
CA GLN A 66 0.15 13.34 -7.04
C GLN A 66 0.48 14.31 -5.91
N LYS A 67 -0.44 15.21 -5.56
CA LYS A 67 -0.30 16.10 -4.40
C LYS A 67 -0.26 15.32 -3.09
N VAL A 68 -1.06 14.26 -2.97
CA VAL A 68 -0.99 13.36 -1.80
C VAL A 68 0.38 12.67 -1.74
N ALA A 69 0.92 12.19 -2.87
CA ALA A 69 2.26 11.60 -2.90
C ALA A 69 3.35 12.60 -2.47
N GLU A 70 3.27 13.86 -2.93
CA GLU A 70 4.16 14.95 -2.49
C GLU A 70 4.07 15.18 -0.96
N ILE A 71 2.85 15.18 -0.41
CA ILE A 71 2.63 15.33 1.04
C ILE A 71 3.30 14.17 1.78
N ILE A 72 3.11 12.92 1.34
CA ILE A 72 3.73 11.74 1.96
C ILE A 72 5.26 11.87 1.97
N VAL A 73 5.87 12.21 0.83
CA VAL A 73 7.34 12.42 0.75
C VAL A 73 7.78 13.53 1.70
N SER A 74 7.04 14.64 1.80
CA SER A 74 7.38 15.73 2.72
C SER A 74 7.33 15.33 4.21
N LYS A 75 6.49 14.34 4.55
CA LYS A 75 6.31 13.84 5.94
C LYS A 75 7.31 12.75 6.31
N PHE A 76 7.58 11.82 5.39
CA PHE A 76 8.43 10.65 5.65
C PHE A 76 9.88 10.82 5.18
N GLY A 77 10.17 11.85 4.37
CA GLY A 77 11.51 12.21 3.93
C GLY A 77 11.83 11.81 2.49
N ASN A 78 12.87 12.44 1.95
CA ASN A 78 13.26 12.34 0.53
C ASN A 78 13.80 10.97 0.10
N SER A 79 14.13 10.09 1.04
CA SER A 79 14.61 8.72 0.79
C SER A 79 13.48 7.69 0.74
N VAL A 80 12.22 8.11 0.85
CA VAL A 80 11.05 7.23 0.88
C VAL A 80 10.34 7.29 -0.47
N ASN A 81 9.93 6.14 -1.01
CA ASN A 81 9.00 6.09 -2.13
C ASN A 81 7.58 6.27 -1.62
N ALA A 82 6.79 7.09 -2.30
CA ALA A 82 5.38 7.28 -1.98
C ALA A 82 4.50 6.64 -3.07
N TRP A 83 3.47 5.92 -2.63
CA TRP A 83 2.47 5.27 -3.48
C TRP A 83 1.09 5.67 -2.99
N VAL A 84 0.22 6.13 -3.87
CA VAL A 84 -1.15 6.55 -3.54
C VAL A 84 -2.10 5.77 -4.43
N ILE A 85 -2.94 4.95 -3.82
CA ILE A 85 -3.81 3.99 -4.50
C ILE A 85 -5.26 4.42 -4.33
N GLU A 86 -5.88 4.76 -5.44
CA GLU A 86 -7.32 5.05 -5.51
C GLU A 86 -8.08 3.81 -6.00
N ALA A 87 -9.24 3.53 -5.41
CA ALA A 87 -10.05 2.36 -5.73
C ALA A 87 -10.38 2.27 -7.23
N SER A 88 -10.44 1.05 -7.76
CA SER A 88 -10.85 0.81 -9.14
C SER A 88 -12.36 0.93 -9.36
N LEU A 89 -13.14 0.79 -8.29
CA LEU A 89 -14.60 0.78 -8.32
C LEU A 89 -15.17 1.68 -7.24
N TYR A 90 -16.24 2.40 -7.60
CA TYR A 90 -17.03 3.22 -6.70
C TYR A 90 -18.52 2.95 -6.90
N ASN A 91 -19.28 2.99 -5.81
CA ASN A 91 -20.73 3.10 -5.85
C ASN A 91 -21.13 4.45 -5.26
N GLY A 92 -21.44 5.43 -6.12
CA GLY A 92 -21.53 6.82 -5.70
C GLY A 92 -20.20 7.30 -5.09
N PRO A 93 -20.21 7.86 -3.85
CA PRO A 93 -18.98 8.27 -3.17
C PRO A 93 -18.19 7.10 -2.59
N PHE A 94 -18.80 5.92 -2.47
CA PHE A 94 -18.23 4.81 -1.69
C PHE A 94 -17.18 4.05 -2.49
N ALA A 95 -15.94 4.04 -2.01
CA ALA A 95 -14.85 3.25 -2.57
C ALA A 95 -15.07 1.75 -2.32
N ILE A 96 -14.72 0.91 -3.28
CA ILE A 96 -14.88 -0.55 -3.17
C ILE A 96 -13.55 -1.23 -3.52
N TYR A 97 -12.95 -1.87 -2.52
CA TYR A 97 -11.66 -2.55 -2.62
C TYR A 97 -11.82 -4.08 -2.72
N LYS A 98 -12.67 -4.57 -3.63
CA LYS A 98 -13.01 -6.00 -3.71
C LYS A 98 -11.81 -6.92 -4.02
N ASP A 99 -10.82 -6.41 -4.74
CA ASP A 99 -9.61 -7.19 -5.10
C ASP A 99 -8.68 -7.35 -3.88
N PHE A 100 -8.83 -6.49 -2.88
CA PHE A 100 -8.09 -6.56 -1.62
C PHE A 100 -8.92 -7.25 -0.54
N VAL A 101 -10.21 -6.91 -0.43
CA VAL A 101 -11.18 -7.44 0.54
C VAL A 101 -12.33 -8.09 -0.24
N PRO A 102 -12.27 -9.40 -0.52
CA PRO A 102 -13.23 -10.07 -1.41
C PRO A 102 -14.68 -10.04 -0.91
N SER A 103 -14.88 -10.04 0.41
CA SER A 103 -16.20 -10.14 1.03
C SER A 103 -16.71 -8.76 1.46
N VAL A 104 -17.27 -8.01 0.52
CA VAL A 104 -17.84 -6.67 0.75
C VAL A 104 -19.30 -6.56 0.31
N ASN A 105 -20.03 -5.59 0.86
CA ASN A 105 -21.36 -5.21 0.38
C ASN A 105 -21.27 -4.20 -0.80
N ARG A 106 -22.44 -3.73 -1.27
CA ARG A 106 -22.53 -2.75 -2.37
C ARG A 106 -21.88 -1.40 -2.11
N CYS A 107 -21.61 -1.06 -0.84
CA CYS A 107 -20.94 0.17 -0.43
C CYS A 107 -19.47 -0.07 -0.08
N GLY A 108 -18.92 -1.26 -0.35
CA GLY A 108 -17.54 -1.60 -0.02
C GLY A 108 -17.29 -1.90 1.45
N GLU A 109 -18.35 -2.04 2.27
CA GLU A 109 -18.20 -2.39 3.69
C GLU A 109 -17.91 -3.89 3.81
N PRO A 110 -16.92 -4.27 4.62
CA PRO A 110 -16.49 -5.66 4.78
C PRO A 110 -17.55 -6.44 5.57
N LYS A 111 -17.90 -7.63 5.08
CA LYS A 111 -18.67 -8.60 5.87
C LYS A 111 -17.77 -9.38 6.83
N SER A 112 -16.52 -9.61 6.42
CA SER A 112 -15.47 -10.25 7.19
C SER A 112 -14.11 -9.96 6.57
N TYR A 113 -13.06 -10.11 7.37
CA TYR A 113 -11.68 -10.14 6.88
C TYR A 113 -11.21 -11.59 6.87
N SER A 114 -10.76 -12.06 5.70
CA SER A 114 -10.38 -13.47 5.52
C SER A 114 -8.96 -13.56 4.97
N PRO A 115 -8.01 -14.15 5.72
CA PRO A 115 -6.61 -14.26 5.28
C PRO A 115 -6.43 -15.28 4.14
N THR A 116 -7.43 -16.12 3.86
CA THR A 116 -7.34 -17.21 2.88
C THR A 116 -7.00 -16.68 1.49
N GLY A 117 -5.90 -17.17 0.93
CA GLY A 117 -5.44 -16.77 -0.40
C GLY A 117 -4.69 -15.44 -0.45
N PHE A 118 -4.51 -14.76 0.69
CA PHE A 118 -3.74 -13.52 0.80
C PHE A 118 -4.13 -12.42 -0.21
N PRO A 119 -5.43 -12.07 -0.32
CA PRO A 119 -5.92 -11.21 -1.39
C PRO A 119 -5.31 -9.80 -1.37
N ALA A 120 -5.22 -9.14 -0.21
CA ALA A 120 -4.71 -7.77 -0.13
C ALA A 120 -3.22 -7.67 -0.42
N SER A 121 -2.39 -8.54 0.15
CA SER A 121 -0.94 -8.53 -0.08
C SER A 121 -0.59 -8.97 -1.52
N SER A 122 -1.28 -9.97 -2.07
CA SER A 122 -1.08 -10.39 -3.46
C SER A 122 -1.48 -9.29 -4.45
N SER A 123 -2.66 -8.68 -4.24
CA SER A 123 -3.12 -7.54 -5.05
C SER A 123 -2.19 -6.35 -4.94
N MET A 124 -1.65 -6.05 -3.75
CA MET A 124 -0.69 -4.96 -3.57
C MET A 124 0.59 -5.20 -4.36
N VAL A 125 1.20 -6.38 -4.22
CA VAL A 125 2.45 -6.72 -4.95
C VAL A 125 2.22 -6.69 -6.45
N SER A 126 1.12 -7.25 -6.93
CA SER A 126 0.74 -7.24 -8.35
C SER A 126 0.58 -5.80 -8.87
N LEU A 127 -0.11 -4.94 -8.11
CA LEU A 127 -0.35 -3.55 -8.48
C LEU A 127 0.97 -2.76 -8.60
N LEU A 128 1.82 -2.86 -7.59
CA LEU A 128 3.10 -2.15 -7.54
C LEU A 128 4.07 -2.66 -8.61
N SER A 129 4.13 -3.98 -8.81
CA SER A 129 5.00 -4.60 -9.82
C SER A 129 4.58 -4.21 -11.23
N THR A 130 3.28 -4.25 -11.51
CA THR A 130 2.74 -3.84 -12.81
C THR A 130 3.00 -2.36 -13.07
N PHE A 131 2.84 -1.50 -12.05
CA PHE A 131 3.17 -0.08 -12.15
C PHE A 131 4.64 0.13 -12.51
N LEU A 132 5.57 -0.48 -11.77
CA LEU A 132 7.00 -0.35 -12.05
C LEU A 132 7.37 -0.85 -13.44
N HIS A 133 6.82 -2.00 -13.85
CA HIS A 133 7.04 -2.54 -15.19
C HIS A 133 6.58 -1.57 -16.29
N GLN A 134 5.44 -0.89 -16.11
CA GLN A 134 4.98 0.14 -17.05
C GLN A 134 5.89 1.38 -17.06
N VAL A 135 6.35 1.84 -15.89
CA VAL A 135 7.29 2.98 -15.81
C VAL A 135 8.60 2.67 -16.54
N LEU A 136 9.16 1.48 -16.30
CA LEU A 136 10.42 1.04 -16.89
C LEU A 136 10.31 0.78 -18.40
N SER A 137 9.18 0.23 -18.87
CA SER A 137 8.97 -0.04 -20.30
C SER A 137 8.66 1.22 -21.11
N SER A 138 7.96 2.20 -20.52
CA SER A 138 7.61 3.47 -21.19
C SER A 138 8.75 4.49 -21.19
N SER A 139 9.65 4.43 -20.20
CA SER A 139 10.72 5.42 -20.03
C SER A 139 12.04 4.89 -20.58
N LYS A 140 12.40 5.28 -21.81
CA LYS A 140 13.69 4.92 -22.46
C LYS A 140 14.93 5.30 -21.64
N SER A 141 14.81 6.18 -20.65
CA SER A 141 15.91 6.67 -19.80
C SER A 141 15.91 6.10 -18.37
N LEU A 142 14.89 5.36 -17.95
CA LEU A 142 14.83 4.79 -16.60
C LEU A 142 15.23 3.32 -16.65
N THR A 143 16.29 2.97 -15.94
CA THR A 143 16.65 1.57 -15.67
C THR A 143 16.63 1.31 -14.17
N LEU A 144 16.45 0.04 -13.78
CA LEU A 144 16.72 -0.41 -12.42
C LEU A 144 18.23 -0.36 -12.19
N ILE A 145 18.65 0.10 -11.01
CA ILE A 145 20.04 -0.11 -10.58
C ILE A 145 20.25 -1.62 -10.49
N ASN A 146 21.23 -2.14 -11.22
CA ASN A 146 21.74 -3.48 -10.97
C ASN A 146 22.35 -3.49 -9.56
N PRO A 147 21.84 -4.31 -8.63
CA PRO A 147 22.38 -4.35 -7.28
C PRO A 147 23.82 -4.83 -7.34
N VAL A 148 24.74 -3.88 -7.15
CA VAL A 148 26.15 -4.16 -6.86
C VAL A 148 26.15 -4.96 -5.56
N SER A 149 26.83 -6.09 -5.58
CA SER A 149 27.11 -6.96 -4.45
C SER A 149 27.68 -6.16 -3.28
N SER A 150 26.80 -5.62 -2.45
CA SER A 150 27.10 -4.98 -1.18
C SER A 150 26.42 -5.81 -0.09
N VAL A 151 27.15 -5.99 1.00
CA VAL A 151 26.98 -7.11 1.94
C VAL A 151 25.78 -6.93 2.89
N ASP A 152 25.04 -5.82 2.79
CA ASP A 152 23.81 -5.57 3.55
C ASP A 152 22.60 -5.40 2.61
N HIS A 153 21.98 -6.53 2.24
CA HIS A 153 20.72 -6.56 1.50
C HIS A 153 19.54 -6.11 2.38
N HIS A 154 19.38 -4.80 2.58
CA HIS A 154 18.21 -4.25 3.24
C HIS A 154 17.04 -4.10 2.27
N CYS A 155 16.08 -5.03 2.34
CA CYS A 155 14.76 -4.82 1.72
C CYS A 155 14.11 -3.58 2.37
N PRO A 156 13.65 -2.58 1.59
CA PRO A 156 13.02 -1.40 2.16
C PRO A 156 11.81 -1.77 2.99
N ARG A 157 11.73 -1.21 4.20
CA ARG A 157 10.55 -1.38 5.04
C ARG A 157 9.31 -0.76 4.38
N THR A 158 8.14 -1.29 4.68
CA THR A 158 6.86 -0.78 4.21
C THR A 158 6.12 -0.08 5.35
N ILE A 159 5.50 1.05 5.01
CA ILE A 159 4.58 1.84 5.84
C ILE A 159 3.27 1.87 5.06
N VAL A 160 2.19 1.34 5.62
CA VAL A 160 0.87 1.38 4.99
C VAL A 160 -0.03 2.36 5.72
N LEU A 161 -0.79 3.15 4.95
CA LEU A 161 -1.71 4.15 5.46
C LEU A 161 -3.06 3.93 4.79
N GLY A 162 -4.14 3.89 5.56
CA GLY A 162 -5.51 3.81 5.05
C GLY A 162 -6.30 5.02 5.48
N PHE A 163 -6.87 5.77 4.54
CA PHE A 163 -7.79 6.87 4.82
C PHE A 163 -9.24 6.47 4.58
N SER A 164 -10.16 6.81 5.49
CA SER A 164 -11.60 6.49 5.33
C SER A 164 -11.78 4.99 4.96
N LYS A 165 -12.38 4.65 3.82
CA LYS A 165 -12.54 3.27 3.32
C LYS A 165 -11.21 2.53 3.14
N GLY A 166 -10.08 3.21 2.91
CA GLY A 166 -8.77 2.57 2.77
C GLY A 166 -8.34 1.77 4.00
N GLY A 167 -8.91 2.08 5.17
CA GLY A 167 -8.71 1.31 6.40
C GLY A 167 -9.15 -0.16 6.32
N VAL A 168 -10.12 -0.49 5.44
CA VAL A 168 -10.54 -1.90 5.26
C VAL A 168 -9.43 -2.75 4.66
N VAL A 169 -8.60 -2.16 3.78
CA VAL A 169 -7.43 -2.84 3.24
C VAL A 169 -6.39 -3.06 4.33
N MET A 170 -6.24 -2.12 5.27
CA MET A 170 -5.32 -2.26 6.41
C MET A 170 -5.73 -3.41 7.32
N ASN A 171 -7.03 -3.53 7.65
CA ASN A 171 -7.55 -4.63 8.45
C ASN A 171 -7.31 -5.98 7.78
N GLN A 172 -7.57 -6.06 6.48
CA GLN A 172 -7.31 -7.27 5.70
C GLN A 172 -5.82 -7.65 5.65
N LEU A 173 -4.92 -6.67 5.50
CA LEU A 173 -3.47 -6.89 5.56
C LEU A 173 -3.02 -7.42 6.93
N LEU A 174 -3.57 -6.89 8.03
CA LEU A 174 -3.28 -7.37 9.37
C LEU A 174 -3.83 -8.79 9.60
N SER A 175 -5.03 -9.08 9.09
CA SER A 175 -5.56 -10.46 9.08
C SER A 175 -4.62 -11.40 8.34
N GLU A 176 -4.17 -11.04 7.13
CA GLU A 176 -3.21 -11.84 6.35
C GLU A 176 -1.87 -12.03 7.07
N MET A 177 -1.32 -10.96 7.64
CA MET A 177 -0.09 -11.01 8.42
C MET A 177 -0.18 -12.01 9.59
N SER A 178 -1.35 -12.10 10.23
CA SER A 178 -1.58 -13.01 11.36
C SER A 178 -1.61 -14.51 10.98
N PHE A 179 -1.70 -14.83 9.69
CA PHE A 179 -1.69 -16.20 9.15
C PHE A 179 -0.46 -16.50 8.29
N LEU A 180 0.47 -15.55 8.19
CA LEU A 180 1.72 -15.77 7.49
C LEU A 180 2.61 -16.72 8.30
N GLU A 181 2.84 -17.91 7.76
CA GLU A 181 3.74 -18.91 8.35
C GLU A 181 5.18 -18.39 8.39
N GLU A 182 5.93 -18.82 9.40
CA GLU A 182 7.37 -18.57 9.51
C GLU A 182 8.13 -19.52 8.58
N THR A 183 7.95 -19.35 7.27
CA THR A 183 8.82 -20.04 6.31
C THR A 183 10.13 -19.27 6.17
N SER A 184 11.20 -20.01 6.41
CA SER A 184 12.61 -19.63 6.30
C SER A 184 12.88 -18.62 5.20
N THR A 185 13.47 -17.48 5.59
CA THR A 185 14.18 -16.49 4.76
C THR A 185 13.99 -16.72 3.26
N ALA A 186 12.93 -16.15 2.70
CA ALA A 186 12.75 -16.10 1.25
C ALA A 186 14.06 -15.59 0.64
N ASN A 187 14.71 -16.43 -0.18
CA ASN A 187 15.84 -16.02 -0.99
C ASN A 187 15.47 -14.69 -1.67
N HIS A 188 16.27 -13.67 -1.42
CA HIS A 188 16.03 -12.29 -1.86
C HIS A 188 16.07 -12.23 -3.40
N GLU A 189 14.97 -12.54 -4.06
CA GLU A 189 14.82 -12.26 -5.49
C GLU A 189 14.64 -10.75 -5.69
N ARG A 190 15.56 -10.22 -6.50
CA ARG A 190 15.95 -8.80 -6.55
C ARG A 190 14.98 -7.96 -7.37
N ASN A 191 13.97 -7.42 -6.71
CA ASN A 191 13.53 -6.05 -6.94
C ASN A 191 13.75 -5.29 -5.63
N GLU A 192 14.81 -4.50 -5.54
CA GLU A 192 15.13 -3.78 -4.29
C GLU A 192 14.20 -2.58 -4.04
N ILE A 193 13.35 -2.21 -5.01
CA ILE A 193 12.47 -1.04 -4.91
C ILE A 193 11.17 -1.39 -4.17
N ILE A 194 10.58 -2.55 -4.47
CA ILE A 194 9.33 -3.03 -3.85
C ILE A 194 9.47 -4.52 -3.52
N PRO A 195 8.71 -5.04 -2.54
CA PRO A 195 8.70 -6.46 -2.25
C PRO A 195 8.25 -7.31 -3.46
N ALA A 196 8.95 -8.42 -3.74
CA ALA A 196 8.72 -9.27 -4.90
C ALA A 196 7.60 -10.31 -4.70
N SER A 197 7.20 -10.56 -3.44
CA SER A 197 6.19 -11.56 -3.09
C SER A 197 5.27 -11.04 -1.98
N LYS A 198 4.11 -11.68 -1.82
CA LYS A 198 3.17 -11.35 -0.74
C LYS A 198 3.77 -11.56 0.66
N GLU A 199 4.59 -12.59 0.83
CA GLU A 199 5.30 -12.90 2.09
C GLU A 199 6.34 -11.83 2.39
N SER A 200 7.19 -11.49 1.41
CA SER A 200 8.17 -10.40 1.57
C SER A 200 7.50 -9.05 1.79
N PHE A 201 6.35 -8.80 1.15
CA PHE A 201 5.54 -7.61 1.38
C PHE A 201 5.07 -7.53 2.82
N LEU A 202 4.35 -8.55 3.30
CA LEU A 202 3.85 -8.60 4.67
C LEU A 202 4.99 -8.53 5.70
N ASN A 203 6.11 -9.22 5.48
CA ASN A 203 7.30 -9.18 6.34
C ASN A 203 7.97 -7.80 6.37
N SER A 204 7.82 -6.99 5.33
CA SER A 204 8.38 -5.64 5.26
C SER A 204 7.53 -4.60 5.99
N ILE A 205 6.24 -4.87 6.26
CA ILE A 205 5.34 -3.90 6.91
C ILE A 205 5.81 -3.65 8.34
N SER A 206 6.29 -2.44 8.59
CA SER A 206 6.76 -1.99 9.91
C SER A 206 5.77 -1.06 10.60
N GLN A 207 4.87 -0.43 9.84
CA GLN A 207 3.91 0.55 10.35
C GLN A 207 2.59 0.48 9.58
N VAL A 208 1.49 0.56 10.32
CA VAL A 208 0.12 0.68 9.82
C VAL A 208 -0.49 1.94 10.41
N HIS A 209 -0.95 2.85 9.56
CA HIS A 209 -1.57 4.11 9.95
C HIS A 209 -3.03 4.12 9.51
N TYR A 210 -3.96 4.12 10.47
CA TYR A 210 -5.36 4.41 10.20
C TYR A 210 -5.55 5.93 10.27
N ILE A 211 -5.95 6.55 9.17
CA ILE A 211 -6.18 8.00 9.07
C ILE A 211 -7.67 8.25 8.91
N ASP A 212 -8.30 8.80 9.93
CA ASP A 212 -9.74 9.14 9.94
C ASP A 212 -10.60 8.03 9.31
N VAL A 213 -10.32 6.78 9.73
CA VAL A 213 -10.95 5.61 9.14
C VAL A 213 -12.36 5.49 9.70
N GLY A 214 -13.31 5.43 8.77
CA GLY A 214 -14.73 5.40 9.09
C GLY A 214 -15.47 4.42 8.21
N LEU A 215 -16.36 3.65 8.83
CA LEU A 215 -17.39 2.85 8.19
C LEU A 215 -18.72 3.18 8.87
N ASN A 216 -19.84 2.99 8.16
CA ASN A 216 -21.17 3.06 8.79
C ASN A 216 -21.53 1.75 9.52
N THR A 217 -20.57 0.83 9.65
CA THR A 217 -20.70 -0.49 10.27
C THR A 217 -19.48 -0.80 11.14
N SER A 218 -19.54 -1.91 11.88
CA SER A 218 -18.36 -2.47 12.55
C SER A 218 -17.24 -2.81 11.57
N GLY A 219 -16.00 -2.78 12.05
CA GLY A 219 -14.82 -3.18 11.26
C GLY A 219 -14.03 -2.02 10.68
N ALA A 220 -14.20 -0.78 11.16
CA ALA A 220 -13.33 0.33 10.78
C ALA A 220 -11.87 0.06 11.19
N TYR A 221 -11.67 -0.57 12.35
CA TYR A 221 -10.38 -0.94 12.89
C TYR A 221 -10.31 -2.46 13.14
N ILE A 222 -9.08 -2.99 13.22
CA ILE A 222 -8.88 -4.38 13.61
C ILE A 222 -9.19 -4.52 15.11
N THR A 223 -10.21 -5.31 15.43
CA THR A 223 -10.61 -5.60 16.81
C THR A 223 -10.68 -7.10 17.09
N ASP A 224 -10.35 -7.93 16.09
CA ASP A 224 -10.34 -9.38 16.25
C ASP A 224 -9.16 -9.80 17.15
N HIS A 225 -9.50 -10.30 18.33
CA HIS A 225 -8.53 -10.75 19.32
C HIS A 225 -7.62 -11.86 18.78
N ASN A 226 -8.13 -12.76 17.94
CA ASN A 226 -7.32 -13.85 17.38
C ASN A 226 -6.26 -13.32 16.42
N VAL A 227 -6.60 -12.30 15.62
CA VAL A 227 -5.64 -11.64 14.73
C VAL A 227 -4.54 -10.97 15.55
N VAL A 228 -4.90 -10.18 16.56
CA VAL A 228 -3.95 -9.49 17.44
C VAL A 228 -3.06 -10.49 18.18
N GLN A 229 -3.63 -11.55 18.75
CA GLN A 229 -2.91 -12.58 19.47
C GLN A 229 -1.91 -13.31 18.57
N ARG A 230 -2.32 -13.69 17.36
CA ARG A 230 -1.42 -14.37 16.40
C ARG A 230 -0.28 -13.48 15.95
N ILE A 231 -0.54 -12.19 15.69
CA ILE A 231 0.53 -11.22 15.42
C ILE A 231 1.48 -11.16 16.61
N SER A 232 0.97 -11.02 17.84
CA SER A 232 1.79 -10.98 19.05
C SER A 232 2.65 -12.23 19.23
N GLN A 233 2.10 -13.43 18.97
CA GLN A 233 2.84 -14.69 19.04
C GLN A 233 3.98 -14.75 18.03
N ARG A 234 3.72 -14.28 16.81
CA ARG A 234 4.71 -14.19 15.74
C ARG A 234 5.84 -13.22 16.09
N LEU A 235 5.52 -12.07 16.70
CA LEU A 235 6.52 -11.13 17.22
C LEU A 235 7.37 -11.75 18.34
N ALA A 236 6.75 -12.52 19.25
CA ALA A 236 7.45 -13.22 20.32
C ALA A 236 8.44 -14.29 19.79
N ARG A 237 8.23 -14.78 18.57
CA ARG A 237 9.12 -15.73 17.86
C ARG A 237 10.21 -15.05 17.04
N GLY A 238 10.31 -13.72 17.09
CA GLY A 238 11.39 -12.97 16.44
C GLY A 238 11.06 -12.42 15.05
N ALA A 239 9.79 -12.44 14.63
CA ALA A 239 9.39 -11.75 13.41
C ALA A 239 9.52 -10.21 13.56
N ASN A 240 9.65 -9.52 12.43
CA ASN A 240 9.71 -8.05 12.39
C ASN A 240 8.50 -7.41 13.08
N GLY A 241 8.76 -6.44 13.96
CA GLY A 241 7.75 -5.66 14.65
C GLY A 241 6.88 -4.83 13.71
N VAL A 242 5.57 -4.80 13.98
CA VAL A 242 4.61 -3.87 13.36
C VAL A 242 4.06 -2.90 14.39
N ARG A 243 4.06 -1.60 14.06
CA ARG A 243 3.44 -0.56 14.90
C ARG A 243 2.14 -0.09 14.27
N VAL A 244 1.08 -0.03 15.07
CA VAL A 244 -0.24 0.46 14.63
C VAL A 244 -0.47 1.84 15.20
N PHE A 245 -0.81 2.80 14.34
CA PHE A 245 -1.11 4.18 14.70
C PHE A 245 -2.55 4.52 14.30
N LEU A 246 -3.26 5.18 15.20
CA LEU A 246 -4.61 5.68 14.99
C LEU A 246 -4.58 7.20 14.93
N HIS A 247 -4.95 7.77 13.78
CA HIS A 247 -5.03 9.21 13.54
C HIS A 247 -6.50 9.56 13.34
N GLY A 248 -7.25 9.60 14.44
CA GLY A 248 -8.70 9.86 14.41
C GLY A 248 -9.04 11.31 14.65
N THR A 249 -10.22 11.71 14.19
CA THR A 249 -10.92 12.85 14.79
C THR A 249 -11.49 12.42 16.15
N PRO A 250 -11.72 13.34 17.11
CA PRO A 250 -12.16 12.98 18.48
C PRO A 250 -13.46 12.14 18.61
N ARG A 251 -14.18 11.90 17.50
CA ARG A 251 -15.42 11.12 17.45
C ARG A 251 -15.20 9.64 17.10
N GLN A 252 -14.01 9.26 16.68
CA GLN A 252 -13.60 7.89 16.31
C GLN A 252 -12.75 7.27 17.41
#